data_AF-A0A6V8SLN8-F1
#
_entry.id   AF-A0A6V8SLN8-F1
#
_cell.length_a   1.000
_cell.length_b   1.000
_cell.length_c   1.000
_cell.angle_alpha   90.00
_cell.angle_beta   90.00
_cell.angle_gamma   90.00
#
_symmetry.space_group_name_H-M   'P 1'
#
loop_
_entity.id
_entity.type
_entity.pdbx_description
1 polymer ?
#
loop_
_entity_poly.entity_id
_entity_poly.type
_entity_poly.pdbx_seq_one_letter_code
_entity_poly.pdbx_strand_id
1 'polypeptide(L)'
;MPGFSGTMIMQSWPNIYVANKTGKQLNDIYFTMDGYTKPDVKVKKVKSGATTITAIYNKGYVGTRTLYLYHYDESNYKCQYAIYDKLVANYSNNIKVTIKDIKEDGTLVLDVIIDYDPLKTH
;
A
#
# COMPACT_ATOMS: atom_id res chain seq x y z
N MET A 1 -9.76 -38.27 -20.76
CA MET A 1 -9.46 -37.26 -19.74
C MET A 1 -9.47 -35.89 -20.41
N PRO A 2 -10.44 -35.00 -20.17
CA PRO A 2 -10.39 -33.65 -20.71
C PRO A 2 -9.51 -32.79 -19.79
N GLY A 3 -8.40 -32.29 -20.33
CA GLY A 3 -7.56 -31.30 -19.68
C GLY A 3 -8.26 -29.94 -19.68
N PHE A 4 -8.54 -29.43 -18.49
CA PHE A 4 -8.89 -28.02 -18.32
C PHE A 4 -7.62 -27.20 -18.56
N SER A 5 -7.43 -26.72 -19.79
CA SER A 5 -6.62 -25.53 -20.05
C SER A 5 -7.49 -24.32 -19.66
N GLY A 6 -7.66 -24.11 -18.36
CA GLY A 6 -8.19 -22.87 -17.86
C GLY A 6 -7.16 -21.79 -18.12
N THR A 7 -7.49 -20.79 -18.93
CA THR A 7 -6.71 -19.56 -19.03
C THR A 7 -6.51 -19.04 -17.61
N MET A 8 -5.27 -19.07 -17.12
CA MET A 8 -4.93 -18.50 -15.82
C MET A 8 -5.18 -17.00 -15.95
N ILE A 9 -6.33 -16.50 -15.47
CA ILE A 9 -6.56 -15.07 -15.37
C ILE A 9 -5.56 -14.60 -14.31
N MET A 10 -4.44 -14.04 -14.76
CA MET A 10 -3.45 -13.43 -13.88
C MET A 10 -4.16 -12.25 -13.21
N GLN A 11 -4.68 -12.51 -12.01
CA GLN A 11 -5.48 -11.54 -11.30
C GLN A 11 -4.55 -10.45 -10.77
N SER A 12 -4.45 -9.33 -11.51
CA SER A 12 -3.63 -8.20 -11.11
C SER A 12 -4.26 -7.49 -9.91
N TRP A 13 -3.68 -7.67 -8.73
CA TRP A 13 -3.95 -6.80 -7.58
C TRP A 13 -3.14 -5.51 -7.73
N PRO A 14 -3.66 -4.38 -7.23
CA PRO A 14 -2.91 -3.14 -7.24
C PRO A 14 -1.66 -3.29 -6.36
N ASN A 15 -0.51 -2.99 -6.95
CA ASN A 15 0.75 -2.98 -6.22
C ASN A 15 0.92 -1.63 -5.52
N ILE A 16 1.44 -1.67 -4.30
CA ILE A 16 1.84 -0.52 -3.52
C ILE A 16 3.36 -0.52 -3.43
N TYR A 17 3.97 0.51 -4.01
CA TYR A 17 5.40 0.78 -3.93
C TYR A 17 5.65 1.70 -2.75
N VAL A 18 6.33 1.20 -1.72
CA VAL A 18 6.65 1.94 -0.51
C VAL A 18 8.11 2.37 -0.57
N ALA A 19 8.36 3.64 -0.87
CA ALA A 19 9.69 4.22 -0.93
C ALA A 19 10.02 4.94 0.39
N ASN A 20 11.18 4.64 0.97
CA ASN A 20 11.63 5.24 2.22
C ASN A 20 12.78 6.23 1.97
N LYS A 21 12.57 7.51 2.29
CA LYS A 21 13.58 8.57 2.18
C LYS A 21 13.95 9.18 3.54
N THR A 22 13.47 8.64 4.66
CA THR A 22 13.57 9.25 6.00
C THR A 22 14.94 9.11 6.68
N GLY A 23 15.97 8.63 5.97
CA GLY A 23 17.30 8.35 6.53
C GLY A 23 17.36 7.15 7.48
N LYS A 24 16.23 6.69 8.02
CA LYS A 24 16.10 5.59 8.99
C LYS A 24 15.38 4.39 8.38
N GLN A 25 15.51 3.22 9.00
CA GLN A 25 14.72 2.05 8.63
C GLN A 25 13.30 2.21 9.16
N LEU A 26 12.31 1.96 8.30
CA LEU A 26 10.91 1.88 8.70
C LEU A 26 10.54 0.42 8.95
N ASN A 27 9.81 0.18 10.04
CA ASN A 27 9.30 -1.13 10.40
C ASN A 27 7.78 -1.09 10.45
N ASP A 28 7.16 -2.23 10.14
CA ASP A 28 5.75 -2.48 10.41
C ASP A 28 4.79 -1.39 9.91
N ILE A 29 4.83 -1.16 8.58
CA ILE A 29 3.84 -0.32 7.88
C ILE A 29 2.69 -1.20 7.43
N TYR A 30 1.46 -0.73 7.62
CA TYR A 30 0.25 -1.48 7.31
C TYR A 30 -0.61 -0.73 6.30
N PHE A 31 -1.33 -1.50 5.49
CA PHE A 31 -2.34 -1.00 4.57
C PHE A 31 -3.68 -1.66 4.84
N THR A 32 -4.72 -0.84 4.92
CA THR A 32 -6.09 -1.27 5.18
C THR A 32 -7.09 -0.43 4.39
N MET A 33 -8.33 -0.90 4.30
CA MET A 33 -9.44 -0.17 3.69
C MET A 33 -10.57 -0.03 4.70
N ASP A 34 -11.35 1.06 4.61
CA ASP A 34 -12.56 1.22 5.41
C ASP A 34 -13.55 0.07 5.18
N GLY A 35 -14.15 -0.42 6.27
CA GLY A 35 -15.13 -1.51 6.26
C GLY A 35 -14.61 -2.83 5.71
N TYR A 36 -13.30 -3.06 5.71
CA TYR A 36 -12.68 -4.25 5.11
C TYR A 36 -12.51 -5.37 6.13
N THR A 37 -12.92 -6.59 5.76
CA THR A 37 -12.98 -7.74 6.67
C THR A 37 -11.80 -8.71 6.50
N LYS A 38 -10.88 -8.42 5.57
CA LYS A 38 -9.69 -9.24 5.35
C LYS A 38 -8.52 -8.68 6.16
N PRO A 39 -7.50 -9.51 6.44
CA PRO A 39 -6.30 -9.07 7.14
C PRO A 39 -5.62 -7.90 6.43
N ASP A 40 -5.10 -6.97 7.22
CA ASP A 40 -4.32 -5.84 6.72
C ASP A 40 -3.01 -6.31 6.10
N VAL A 41 -2.58 -5.62 5.05
CA VAL A 41 -1.33 -5.93 4.36
C VAL A 41 -0.19 -5.28 5.13
N LYS A 42 0.76 -6.09 5.60
CA LYS A 42 1.91 -5.64 6.39
C LYS A 42 3.20 -5.63 5.57
N VAL A 43 3.90 -4.50 5.58
CA VAL A 43 5.29 -4.35 5.14
C VAL A 43 6.18 -4.29 6.37
N LYS A 44 6.85 -5.41 6.66
CA LYS A 44 7.65 -5.56 7.89
C LYS A 44 8.82 -4.59 7.99
N LYS A 45 9.47 -4.31 6.86
CA LYS A 45 10.72 -3.54 6.83
C LYS A 45 10.92 -2.84 5.50
N VAL A 46 11.29 -1.56 5.56
CA VAL A 46 11.76 -0.77 4.41
C VAL A 46 13.05 -0.07 4.81
N LYS A 47 14.18 -0.51 4.23
CA LYS A 47 15.50 0.11 4.50
C LYS A 47 15.50 1.57 4.03
N SER A 48 16.32 2.40 4.68
CA SER A 48 16.56 3.78 4.23
C SER A 48 17.04 3.79 2.78
N GLY A 49 16.45 4.67 1.96
CA GLY A 49 16.74 4.80 0.52
C GLY A 49 16.15 3.69 -0.36
N ALA A 50 15.50 2.68 0.21
CA ALA A 50 14.97 1.54 -0.54
C ALA A 50 13.48 1.73 -0.89
N THR A 51 13.05 0.98 -1.90
CA THR A 51 11.63 0.79 -2.24
C THR A 51 11.25 -0.67 -2.07
N THR A 52 10.19 -0.94 -1.34
CA THR A 52 9.59 -2.28 -1.20
C THR A 52 8.25 -2.30 -1.94
N ILE A 53 7.88 -3.45 -2.50
CA ILE A 53 6.60 -3.64 -3.18
C ILE A 53 5.74 -4.59 -2.36
N THR A 54 4.46 -4.26 -2.23
CA THR A 54 3.43 -5.16 -1.70
C THR A 54 2.18 -5.09 -2.58
N ALA A 55 1.23 -5.99 -2.41
CA ALA A 55 -0.03 -5.96 -3.13
C ALA A 55 -1.21 -5.96 -2.15
N ILE A 56 -2.28 -5.25 -2.50
CA ILE A 56 -3.51 -5.23 -1.69
C ILE A 56 -4.66 -5.90 -2.41
N TYR A 57 -5.33 -6.83 -1.72
CA TYR A 57 -6.57 -7.40 -2.23
C TYR A 57 -7.67 -6.35 -2.11
N ASN A 58 -8.34 -6.01 -3.22
CA ASN A 58 -9.35 -4.94 -3.28
C ASN A 58 -10.66 -5.40 -3.95
N LYS A 59 -11.10 -6.64 -3.68
CA LYS A 59 -12.38 -7.16 -4.20
C LYS A 59 -13.37 -7.47 -3.08
N GLY A 60 -14.63 -7.71 -3.47
CA GLY A 60 -15.71 -8.14 -2.57
C GLY A 60 -16.44 -7.00 -1.87
N TYR A 61 -16.43 -5.80 -2.45
CA TYR A 61 -17.20 -4.65 -1.98
C TYR A 61 -17.81 -3.88 -3.17
N VAL A 62 -18.82 -3.06 -2.89
CA VAL A 62 -19.48 -2.17 -3.85
C VAL A 62 -19.14 -0.72 -3.48
N GLY A 63 -18.99 0.14 -4.49
CA GLY A 63 -18.65 1.55 -4.31
C GLY A 63 -17.14 1.80 -4.22
N THR A 64 -16.77 2.95 -3.68
CA THR A 64 -15.39 3.35 -3.42
C THR A 64 -15.04 3.14 -1.96
N ARG A 65 -13.75 2.89 -1.71
CA ARG A 65 -13.17 2.79 -0.38
C ARG A 65 -11.97 3.70 -0.25
N THR A 66 -11.70 4.10 0.98
CA THR A 66 -10.48 4.79 1.34
C THR A 66 -9.43 3.77 1.74
N LEU A 67 -8.33 3.76 0.99
CA LEU A 67 -7.09 3.08 1.33
C LEU A 67 -6.32 3.93 2.35
N TYR A 68 -5.96 3.31 3.45
CA TYR A 68 -5.16 3.91 4.51
C TYR A 68 -3.80 3.23 4.62
N LEU A 69 -2.78 4.05 4.89
CA LEU A 69 -1.53 3.60 5.48
C LEU A 69 -1.59 3.84 6.97
N TYR A 70 -1.12 2.91 7.79
CA TYR A 70 -0.92 3.18 9.21
C TYR A 70 0.32 2.49 9.78
N HIS A 71 0.77 2.98 10.93
CA HIS A 71 1.77 2.33 11.77
C HIS A 71 1.39 2.53 13.25
N TYR A 72 2.06 1.79 14.12
CA TYR A 72 2.01 2.05 15.56
C TYR A 72 3.24 2.85 15.96
N ASP A 73 3.07 3.86 16.80
CA ASP A 73 4.19 4.58 17.42
C ASP A 73 4.75 3.80 18.63
N GLU A 74 5.74 4.38 19.30
CA GLU A 74 6.35 3.77 20.50
C GLU A 74 5.37 3.62 21.68
N SER A 75 4.30 4.42 21.70
CA SER A 75 3.21 4.35 22.69
C SER A 75 2.09 3.39 22.26
N ASN A 76 2.29 2.64 21.16
CA ASN A 76 1.29 1.75 20.56
C ASN A 76 0.01 2.47 20.09
N TYR A 77 0.11 3.78 19.82
CA TYR A 77 -0.96 4.56 19.21
C TYR A 77 -0.98 4.36 17.70
N LYS A 78 -2.17 4.23 17.12
CA LYS A 78 -2.35 3.97 15.68
C LYS A 78 -2.32 5.30 14.91
N CYS A 79 -1.19 5.59 14.27
CA CYS A 79 -1.04 6.73 13.37
C CYS A 79 -1.52 6.33 11.96
N GLN A 80 -2.63 6.91 11.49
CA GLN A 80 -3.29 6.52 10.24
C GLN A 80 -3.39 7.70 9.25
N TYR A 81 -3.18 7.39 7.97
CA TYR A 81 -3.13 8.36 6.87
C TYR A 81 -3.97 7.85 5.70
N ALA A 82 -4.91 8.66 5.21
CA ALA A 82 -5.62 8.37 3.97
C ALA A 82 -4.64 8.55 2.79
N ILE A 83 -4.45 7.51 1.98
CA ILE A 83 -3.56 7.55 0.82
C ILE A 83 -4.31 7.51 -0.51
N TYR A 84 -5.53 6.95 -0.55
CA TYR A 84 -6.38 7.01 -1.74
C TYR A 84 -7.85 6.84 -1.38
N ASP A 85 -8.71 7.79 -1.71
CA ASP A 85 -10.13 7.83 -1.31
C ASP A 85 -11.12 7.26 -2.34
N LYS A 86 -10.62 6.91 -3.54
CA LYS A 86 -11.42 6.43 -4.68
C LYS A 86 -11.06 5.01 -5.10
N LEU A 87 -10.61 4.18 -4.16
CA LEU A 87 -10.26 2.80 -4.49
C LEU A 87 -11.54 2.01 -4.81
N VAL A 88 -11.67 1.60 -6.07
CA VAL A 88 -12.81 0.79 -6.56
C VAL A 88 -12.48 -0.69 -6.54
N ALA A 89 -13.53 -1.51 -6.44
CA ALA A 89 -13.40 -2.95 -6.64
C ALA A 89 -12.85 -3.23 -8.05
N ASN A 90 -11.72 -3.95 -8.13
CA ASN A 90 -10.94 -4.23 -9.35
C ASN A 90 -10.01 -3.11 -9.85
N TYR A 91 -9.75 -2.05 -9.08
CA TYR A 91 -8.62 -1.16 -9.38
C TYR A 91 -7.32 -1.99 -9.46
N SER A 92 -6.59 -1.90 -10.56
CA SER A 92 -5.43 -2.75 -10.87
C SER A 92 -4.13 -1.98 -11.08
N ASN A 93 -4.18 -0.64 -11.05
CA ASN A 93 -3.00 0.19 -11.28
C ASN A 93 -2.14 0.25 -10.02
N ASN A 94 -0.90 0.72 -10.16
CA ASN A 94 0.02 0.81 -9.03
C ASN A 94 -0.18 2.11 -8.26
N ILE A 95 0.14 2.08 -6.98
CA ILE A 95 0.18 3.25 -6.10
C ILE A 95 1.61 3.35 -5.56
N LYS A 96 2.20 4.53 -5.60
CA LYS A 96 3.50 4.78 -4.97
C LYS A 96 3.31 5.68 -3.76
N VAL A 97 3.76 5.21 -2.61
CA VAL A 97 3.81 5.96 -1.36
C VAL A 97 5.27 6.20 -1.03
N THR A 98 5.68 7.47 -1.04
CA THR A 98 7.01 7.91 -0.64
C THR A 98 6.93 8.52 0.75
N ILE A 99 7.63 7.93 1.70
CA ILE A 99 7.76 8.43 3.07
C ILE A 99 9.00 9.32 3.07
N LYS A 100 8.75 10.64 3.04
CA LYS A 100 9.79 11.67 2.88
C LYS A 100 10.54 11.92 4.18
N ASP A 101 9.80 12.01 5.29
CA ASP A 101 10.36 12.32 6.60
C ASP A 101 9.50 11.73 7.74
N ILE A 102 10.05 11.74 8.96
CA ILE A 102 9.35 11.40 10.21
C ILE A 102 9.50 12.60 11.15
N LYS A 103 8.37 13.21 11.51
CA LYS A 103 8.35 14.32 12.48
C LYS A 103 8.71 13.83 13.88
N GLU A 104 9.01 14.77 14.77
CA GLU A 104 9.37 14.49 16.18
C GLU A 104 8.27 13.72 16.93
N ASP A 105 7.00 13.94 16.57
CA ASP A 105 5.83 13.25 17.14
C ASP A 105 5.58 11.86 16.52
N GLY A 106 6.47 11.37 15.65
CA GLY A 106 6.32 10.10 14.95
C GLY A 106 5.43 10.15 13.72
N THR A 107 4.87 11.32 13.38
CA THR A 107 4.03 11.49 12.19
C THR A 107 4.87 11.35 10.91
N LEU A 108 4.39 10.55 9.96
CA LEU A 108 5.02 10.35 8.66
C LEU A 108 4.63 11.47 7.69
N VAL A 109 5.62 12.03 7.01
CA VAL A 109 5.41 12.94 5.89
C VAL A 109 5.35 12.12 4.61
N LEU A 110 4.17 12.04 4.01
CA LEU A 110 3.88 11.18 2.87
C LEU A 110 3.75 11.96 1.56
N ASP A 111 4.05 11.29 0.47
CA ASP A 111 3.81 11.73 -0.90
C ASP A 111 3.28 10.55 -1.70
N VAL A 112 2.09 10.70 -2.29
CA VAL A 112 1.37 9.59 -2.89
C VAL A 112 1.11 9.88 -4.37
N ILE A 113 1.47 8.92 -5.22
CA ILE A 113 1.23 8.95 -6.65
C ILE A 113 0.30 7.78 -6.99
N ILE A 114 -0.88 8.11 -7.48
CA ILE A 114 -1.86 7.15 -8.01
C ILE A 114 -1.53 6.87 -9.49
N ASP A 115 -1.85 5.68 -9.96
CA ASP A 115 -1.52 5.21 -11.32
C ASP A 115 -0.02 5.28 -11.64
N TYR A 116 0.81 4.90 -10.66
CA TYR A 116 2.26 4.91 -10.80
C TYR A 116 2.72 3.93 -11.89
N ASP A 117 3.49 4.43 -12.85
CA ASP A 117 4.12 3.62 -13.88
C ASP A 117 5.62 3.47 -13.56
N PRO A 118 6.07 2.28 -13.09
CA PRO A 118 7.48 2.05 -12.76
C PRO A 118 8.41 2.08 -13.97
N LEU A 119 7.88 2.04 -15.20
CA LEU A 119 8.66 2.04 -16.44
C LEU A 119 8.86 3.44 -17.03
N LYS A 120 8.13 4.45 -16.55
CA LYS A 120 8.20 5.84 -17.06
C LYS A 120 9.14 6.77 -16.29
N THR A 121 9.81 6.29 -15.25
CA THR A 121 10.83 7.08 -14.54
C THR A 121 12.15 7.06 -15.31
N HIS A 122 12.30 7.98 -16.25
CA HIS A 122 13.55 8.37 -16.91
C HIS A 122 13.84 9.84 -16.62
#